data_AF-T0ZQ66-F1
#
_entry.id   AF-T0ZQ66-F1
#
_cell.length_a   1.000
_cell.length_b   1.000
_cell.length_c   1.000
_cell.angle_alpha   90.00
_cell.angle_beta   90.00
_cell.angle_gamma   90.00
#
_symmetry.space_group_name_H-M   'P 1'
#
loop_
_entity.id
_entity.type
_entity.pdbx_description
1 polymer ?
#
loop_
_entity_poly.entity_id
_entity_poly.type
_entity_poly.pdbx_seq_one_letter_code
_entity_poly.pdbx_strand_id
1 'polypeptide(L)'
;MIQRIIDAGYGYQSGGAVYFDQSKYADFGEISHLDRKEMLAIASERGGNVEDPNKKDPLDFVLWQPSLEDEPFWDSRFGPGRPGWHIECSALAMRELGVDKIDIHGGGYDLLFPHHECEAAQSKVVTGHDFVDVWMHVGMVYLGGEKMSKSLGNLVFIGDLLADYDAGIVRASLMENHYRSHWEWNEEMLKH
;
A
#
# COMPACT_ATOMS: atom_id res chain seq x y z
N MET A 1 -12.60 3.23 12.17
CA MET A 1 -11.55 2.21 12.00
C MET A 1 -10.52 2.24 13.13
N ILE A 2 -9.73 3.30 13.26
CA ILE A 2 -8.63 3.41 14.25
C ILE A 2 -9.05 3.09 15.69
N GLN A 3 -10.16 3.66 16.18
CA GLN A 3 -10.65 3.35 17.52
C GLN A 3 -10.94 1.85 17.71
N ARG A 4 -11.51 1.18 16.70
CA ARG A 4 -11.80 -0.27 16.76
C ARG A 4 -10.51 -1.09 16.86
N ILE A 5 -9.44 -0.68 16.19
CA ILE A 5 -8.11 -1.32 16.29
C ILE A 5 -7.54 -1.16 17.71
N ILE A 6 -7.66 0.04 18.29
CA ILE A 6 -7.25 0.30 19.68
C ILE A 6 -8.07 -0.55 20.66
N ASP A 7 -9.40 -0.58 20.49
CA ASP A 7 -10.31 -1.34 21.34
C ASP A 7 -10.04 -2.86 21.26
N ALA A 8 -9.62 -3.34 20.08
CA ALA A 8 -9.16 -4.72 19.88
C ALA A 8 -7.77 -5.01 20.48
N GLY A 9 -7.08 -3.99 21.00
CA GLY A 9 -5.77 -4.14 21.66
C GLY A 9 -4.56 -4.08 20.72
N TYR A 10 -4.77 -3.78 19.44
CA TYR A 10 -3.72 -3.75 18.40
C TYR A 10 -3.26 -2.34 18.04
N GLY A 11 -3.80 -1.30 18.68
CA GLY A 11 -3.38 0.09 18.47
C GLY A 11 -2.87 0.74 19.75
N TYR A 12 -1.93 1.67 19.63
CA TYR A 12 -1.46 2.47 20.77
C TYR A 12 -1.07 3.89 20.36
N GLN A 13 -1.17 4.83 21.30
CA GLN A 13 -0.70 6.21 21.13
C GLN A 13 0.72 6.37 21.66
N SER A 14 1.56 7.09 20.92
CA SER A 14 2.93 7.45 21.30
C SER A 14 3.38 8.64 20.47
N GLY A 15 4.14 9.59 21.04
CA GLY A 15 4.66 10.74 20.30
C GLY A 15 3.61 11.64 19.61
N GLY A 16 2.34 11.61 20.05
CA GLY A 16 1.23 12.32 19.39
C GLY A 16 0.63 11.59 18.18
N ALA A 17 1.19 10.44 17.79
CA ALA A 17 0.67 9.57 16.75
C ALA A 17 -0.05 8.34 17.34
N VAL A 18 -0.77 7.62 16.48
CA VAL A 18 -1.35 6.31 16.76
C VAL A 18 -0.70 5.29 15.84
N TYR A 19 -0.17 4.22 16.41
CA TYR A 19 0.48 3.12 15.67
C TYR A 19 -0.31 1.83 15.81
N PHE A 20 -0.19 0.96 14.82
CA PHE A 20 -0.55 -0.45 14.92
C PHE A 20 0.60 -1.22 15.58
N ASP A 21 0.29 -2.04 16.58
CA ASP A 21 1.23 -2.87 17.34
C ASP A 21 1.43 -4.20 16.59
N GLN A 22 2.41 -4.22 15.68
CA GLN A 22 2.71 -5.39 14.85
C GLN A 22 3.09 -6.59 15.70
N SER A 23 3.76 -6.36 16.85
CA SER A 23 4.22 -7.43 17.74
C SER A 23 3.09 -8.33 18.29
N LYS A 24 1.85 -7.84 18.26
CA LYS A 24 0.66 -8.59 18.71
C LYS A 24 -0.03 -9.36 17.58
N TYR A 25 0.32 -9.12 16.33
CA TYR A 25 -0.30 -9.71 15.15
C TYR A 25 0.61 -10.79 14.55
N ALA A 26 0.32 -12.04 14.88
CA ALA A 26 1.16 -13.18 14.52
C ALA A 26 1.18 -13.49 13.00
N ASP A 27 0.11 -13.12 12.30
CA ASP A 27 -0.09 -13.47 10.88
C ASP A 27 0.55 -12.44 9.92
N PHE A 28 1.36 -11.51 10.42
CA PHE A 28 2.00 -10.49 9.57
C PHE A 28 2.99 -11.13 8.60
N GLY A 29 2.78 -10.93 7.30
CA GLY A 29 3.56 -11.58 6.24
C GLY A 29 2.84 -12.73 5.56
N GLU A 30 1.61 -13.05 5.96
CA GLU A 30 0.83 -14.13 5.33
C GLU A 30 0.54 -13.87 3.85
N ILE A 31 0.51 -12.60 3.41
CA ILE A 31 0.23 -12.23 2.01
C ILE A 31 1.54 -12.12 1.22
N SER A 32 2.53 -11.41 1.77
CA SER A 32 3.79 -11.13 1.08
C SER A 32 4.79 -12.27 1.14
N HIS A 33 4.69 -13.17 2.12
CA HIS A 33 5.64 -14.25 2.42
C HIS A 33 7.08 -13.77 2.65
N LEU A 34 7.26 -12.49 2.98
CA LEU A 34 8.55 -11.91 3.27
C LEU A 34 9.00 -12.28 4.69
N ASP A 35 10.30 -12.42 4.88
CA ASP A 35 10.85 -12.50 6.22
C ASP A 35 10.96 -11.10 6.87
N ARG A 36 11.17 -11.07 8.18
CA ARG A 36 11.26 -9.81 8.94
C ARG A 36 12.38 -8.89 8.43
N LYS A 37 13.51 -9.44 7.98
CA LYS A 37 14.64 -8.65 7.49
C LYS A 37 14.28 -7.98 6.17
N GLU A 38 13.62 -8.71 5.26
CA GLU A 38 13.10 -8.18 4.01
C GLU A 38 12.04 -7.10 4.25
N MET A 39 11.10 -7.35 5.17
CA MET A 39 10.09 -6.37 5.57
C MET A 39 10.71 -5.07 6.09
N LEU A 40 11.72 -5.15 6.96
CA LEU A 40 12.39 -3.96 7.50
C LEU A 40 13.08 -3.14 6.41
N ALA A 41 13.76 -3.83 5.48
CA ALA A 41 14.40 -3.16 4.34
C ALA A 41 13.38 -2.43 3.47
N ILE A 42 12.29 -3.12 3.09
CA ILE A 42 11.27 -2.53 2.23
C ILE A 42 10.48 -1.42 2.95
N ALA A 43 10.17 -1.58 4.24
CA ALA A 43 9.50 -0.56 5.02
C ALA A 43 10.31 0.74 5.05
N SER A 44 11.63 0.65 5.22
CA SER A 44 12.54 1.80 5.18
C SER A 44 12.52 2.52 3.82
N GLU A 45 12.39 1.77 2.72
CA GLU A 45 12.32 2.34 1.36
C GLU A 45 10.94 2.91 1.01
N ARG A 46 9.85 2.37 1.57
CA ARG A 46 8.45 2.68 1.21
C ARG A 46 7.74 3.55 2.23
N GLY A 47 8.45 4.52 2.80
CA GLY A 47 7.88 5.57 3.64
C GLY A 47 7.70 5.21 5.12
N GLY A 48 8.15 4.03 5.55
CA GLY A 48 8.19 3.65 6.96
C GLY A 48 9.41 4.23 7.67
N ASN A 49 9.21 4.90 8.80
CA ASN A 49 10.30 5.29 9.70
C ASN A 49 10.63 4.14 10.67
N VAL A 50 11.54 3.25 10.30
CA VAL A 50 11.90 2.07 11.12
C VAL A 50 12.67 2.42 12.40
N GLU A 51 13.27 3.62 12.45
CA GLU A 51 14.05 4.11 13.59
C GLU A 51 13.25 5.09 14.48
N ASP A 52 11.93 5.17 14.31
CA ASP A 52 11.07 6.07 15.11
C ASP A 52 11.08 5.64 16.58
N PRO A 53 11.59 6.48 17.51
CA PRO A 53 11.70 6.11 18.92
C PRO A 53 10.34 5.98 19.62
N ASN A 54 9.26 6.43 18.98
CA ASN A 54 7.90 6.29 19.51
C ASN A 54 7.30 4.91 19.22
N LYS A 55 7.88 4.13 18.31
CA LYS A 55 7.45 2.78 17.98
C LYS A 55 7.97 1.76 18.99
N LYS A 56 7.16 0.74 19.28
CA LYS A 56 7.56 -0.41 20.10
C LYS A 56 8.28 -1.46 19.27
N ASP A 57 7.85 -1.63 18.02
CA ASP A 57 8.50 -2.46 17.02
C ASP A 57 8.80 -1.62 15.76
N PRO A 58 9.99 -1.77 15.15
CA PRO A 58 10.32 -1.06 13.91
C PRO A 58 9.33 -1.25 12.73
N LEU A 59 8.59 -2.37 12.72
CA LEU A 59 7.53 -2.65 11.73
C LEU A 59 6.16 -2.09 12.12
N ASP A 60 6.02 -1.47 13.29
CA ASP A 60 4.79 -0.75 13.64
C ASP A 60 4.55 0.35 12.60
N PHE A 61 3.31 0.47 12.14
CA PHE A 61 2.92 1.43 11.12
C PHE A 61 1.88 2.41 11.64
N VAL A 62 1.90 3.62 11.08
CA VAL A 62 1.04 4.71 11.50
C VAL A 62 -0.41 4.44 11.09
N LEU A 63 -1.31 4.60 12.06
CA LEU A 63 -2.77 4.68 11.85
C LEU A 63 -3.23 6.14 11.79
N TRP A 64 -2.65 7.00 12.62
CA TRP A 64 -2.90 8.46 12.67
C TRP A 64 -1.62 9.17 13.05
N GLN A 65 -1.32 10.32 12.43
CA GLN A 65 -0.17 11.13 12.82
C GLN A 65 -0.50 12.62 12.83
N PRO A 66 0.17 13.44 13.67
CA PRO A 66 0.13 14.88 13.55
C PRO A 66 0.52 15.33 12.14
N SER A 67 -0.17 16.33 11.62
CA SER A 67 0.22 16.99 10.37
C SER A 67 1.37 17.96 10.64
N LEU A 68 2.23 18.17 9.65
CA LEU A 68 3.19 19.28 9.68
C LEU A 68 2.47 20.64 9.58
N GLU A 69 3.14 21.73 9.92
CA GLU A 69 2.55 23.08 9.92
C GLU A 69 1.98 23.50 8.56
N ASP A 70 2.55 23.00 7.48
CA ASP A 70 2.18 23.27 6.09
C ASP A 70 1.29 22.17 5.46
N GLU A 71 0.90 21.16 6.23
CA GLU A 71 0.05 20.06 5.78
C GLU A 71 -1.42 20.26 6.22
N PRO A 72 -2.39 19.76 5.43
CA PRO A 72 -3.78 19.72 5.88
C PRO A 72 -3.93 18.82 7.11
N PHE A 73 -4.87 19.17 8.01
CA PHE A 73 -5.21 18.37 9.18
C PHE A 73 -6.72 18.30 9.40
N TRP A 74 -7.12 17.31 10.18
CA TRP A 74 -8.48 17.11 10.65
C TRP A 74 -8.48 16.97 12.17
N ASP A 75 -9.48 17.57 12.81
CA ASP A 75 -9.72 17.35 14.23
C ASP A 75 -10.15 15.90 14.47
N SER A 76 -9.53 15.27 15.48
CA SER A 76 -9.88 13.91 15.89
C SER A 76 -9.71 13.74 17.40
N ARG A 77 -10.23 12.63 17.92
CA ARG A 77 -10.00 12.22 19.32
C ARG A 77 -8.53 11.90 19.65
N PHE A 78 -7.68 11.80 18.62
CA PHE A 78 -6.24 11.57 18.75
C PHE A 78 -5.44 12.87 18.58
N GLY A 79 -6.11 14.02 18.52
CA GLY A 79 -5.53 15.31 18.22
C GLY A 79 -5.64 15.68 16.73
N PRO A 80 -5.32 16.93 16.37
CA PRO A 80 -5.28 17.38 14.99
C PRO A 80 -4.19 16.62 14.22
N GLY A 81 -4.53 16.12 13.05
CA GLY A 81 -3.60 15.36 12.23
C GLY A 81 -4.23 14.76 11.00
N ARG A 82 -3.65 13.68 10.51
CA ARG A 82 -4.09 12.99 9.29
C ARG A 82 -3.96 11.47 9.42
N PRO A 83 -4.75 10.71 8.64
CA PRO A 83 -4.61 9.27 8.58
C PRO A 83 -3.22 8.84 8.08
N GLY A 84 -2.79 7.65 8.50
CA GLY A 84 -1.66 6.95 7.88
C GLY A 84 -2.05 6.33 6.55
N TRP A 85 -1.10 6.15 5.64
CA TRP A 85 -1.36 5.69 4.26
C TRP A 85 -2.26 4.44 4.16
N HIS A 86 -2.02 3.44 5.01
CA HIS A 86 -2.70 2.14 4.94
C HIS A 86 -4.14 2.17 5.46
N ILE A 87 -4.45 3.04 6.43
CA ILE A 87 -5.75 3.00 7.14
C ILE A 87 -6.90 3.48 6.27
N GLU A 88 -6.60 4.30 5.27
CA GLU A 88 -7.57 4.87 4.35
C GLU A 88 -8.24 3.77 3.52
N CYS A 89 -7.44 2.90 2.89
CA CYS A 89 -7.94 1.82 2.03
C CYS A 89 -8.80 0.82 2.82
N SER A 90 -8.35 0.36 4.00
CA SER A 90 -9.15 -0.50 4.87
C SER A 90 -10.50 0.13 5.27
N ALA A 91 -10.49 1.41 5.64
CA ALA A 91 -11.69 2.11 6.07
C ALA A 91 -12.66 2.40 4.91
N LEU A 92 -12.13 2.80 3.75
CA LEU A 92 -12.91 3.11 2.56
C LEU A 92 -13.51 1.86 1.94
N ALA A 93 -12.73 0.79 1.79
CA ALA A 93 -13.19 -0.43 1.18
C ALA A 93 -14.38 -1.04 1.96
N MET A 94 -14.28 -1.12 3.30
CA MET A 94 -15.40 -1.58 4.12
C MET A 94 -16.62 -0.66 4.05
N ARG A 95 -16.41 0.66 3.99
CA ARG A 95 -17.50 1.65 3.94
C ARG A 95 -18.25 1.61 2.61
N GLU A 96 -17.51 1.65 1.50
CA GLU A 96 -18.08 1.81 0.16
C GLU A 96 -18.63 0.51 -0.40
N LEU A 97 -17.99 -0.63 -0.11
CA LEU A 97 -18.49 -1.94 -0.55
C LEU A 97 -19.59 -2.48 0.38
N GLY A 98 -19.74 -1.91 1.58
CA GLY A 98 -20.75 -2.32 2.55
C GLY A 98 -20.55 -3.74 3.10
N VAL A 99 -19.36 -4.30 2.93
CA VAL A 99 -18.94 -5.64 3.38
C VAL A 99 -17.64 -5.52 4.16
N ASP A 100 -17.43 -6.42 5.12
CA ASP A 100 -16.19 -6.53 5.90
C ASP A 100 -15.19 -7.52 5.29
N LYS A 101 -15.60 -8.29 4.28
CA LYS A 101 -14.77 -9.17 3.47
C LYS A 101 -15.01 -8.96 1.98
N ILE A 102 -13.94 -8.92 1.18
CA ILE A 102 -13.96 -8.62 -0.25
C ILE A 102 -13.51 -9.86 -1.04
N ASP A 103 -14.16 -10.14 -2.18
CA ASP A 103 -13.77 -11.28 -3.02
C ASP A 103 -12.38 -11.08 -3.65
N ILE A 104 -12.13 -9.90 -4.23
CA ILE A 104 -10.90 -9.58 -4.94
C ILE A 104 -10.43 -8.17 -4.55
N HIS A 105 -9.18 -8.06 -4.12
CA HIS A 105 -8.50 -6.79 -3.92
C HIS A 105 -7.17 -6.77 -4.68
N GLY A 106 -6.90 -5.71 -5.43
CA GLY A 106 -5.76 -5.69 -6.34
C GLY A 106 -5.01 -4.36 -6.37
N GLY A 107 -3.79 -4.43 -6.88
CA GLY A 107 -2.86 -3.31 -6.91
C GLY A 107 -1.57 -3.63 -7.66
N GLY A 108 -0.65 -2.68 -7.74
CA GLY A 108 0.71 -2.94 -8.22
C GLY A 108 1.45 -3.90 -7.27
N TYR A 109 2.43 -4.65 -7.78
CA TYR A 109 3.26 -5.53 -6.96
C TYR A 109 3.98 -4.78 -5.82
N ASP A 110 4.26 -3.49 -6.00
CA ASP A 110 4.79 -2.60 -4.97
C ASP A 110 3.82 -2.35 -3.80
N LEU A 111 2.52 -2.62 -3.95
CA LEU A 111 1.54 -2.52 -2.88
C LEU A 111 1.43 -3.80 -2.05
N LEU A 112 2.00 -4.93 -2.51
CA LEU A 112 2.01 -6.19 -1.76
C LEU A 112 2.50 -5.98 -0.31
N PHE A 113 3.62 -5.28 -0.16
CA PHE A 113 4.17 -4.89 1.13
C PHE A 113 4.72 -3.45 1.05
N PRO A 114 4.51 -2.60 2.06
CA PRO A 114 3.75 -2.87 3.28
C PRO A 114 2.23 -2.73 3.10
N HIS A 115 1.74 -2.16 2.00
CA HIS A 115 0.38 -1.62 1.92
C HIS A 115 -0.73 -2.66 2.17
N HIS A 116 -0.82 -3.70 1.34
CA HIS A 116 -1.87 -4.72 1.45
C HIS A 116 -1.70 -5.59 2.72
N GLU A 117 -0.46 -5.84 3.16
CA GLU A 117 -0.18 -6.52 4.42
C GLU A 117 -0.76 -5.74 5.63
N CYS A 118 -0.56 -4.42 5.64
CA CYS A 118 -1.12 -3.53 6.66
C CYS A 118 -2.65 -3.45 6.57
N GLU A 119 -3.22 -3.40 5.37
CA GLU A 119 -4.69 -3.39 5.19
C GLU A 119 -5.34 -4.66 5.73
N ALA A 120 -4.75 -5.81 5.42
CA ALA A 120 -5.21 -7.10 5.91
C ALA A 120 -5.15 -7.17 7.44
N ALA A 121 -4.03 -6.77 8.04
CA ALA A 121 -3.86 -6.75 9.49
C ALA A 121 -4.88 -5.84 10.18
N GLN A 122 -5.04 -4.60 9.71
CA GLN A 122 -6.01 -3.64 10.25
C GLN A 122 -7.44 -4.17 10.18
N SER A 123 -7.80 -4.77 9.05
CA SER A 123 -9.14 -5.26 8.77
C SER A 123 -9.46 -6.51 9.58
N LYS A 124 -8.51 -7.46 9.66
CA LYS A 124 -8.68 -8.73 10.37
C LYS A 124 -8.80 -8.55 11.87
N VAL A 125 -8.01 -7.68 12.50
CA VAL A 125 -8.14 -7.43 13.95
C VAL A 125 -9.46 -6.74 14.33
N VAL A 126 -10.10 -6.08 13.37
CA VAL A 126 -11.34 -5.33 13.57
C VAL A 126 -12.60 -6.18 13.32
N THR A 127 -12.48 -7.21 12.48
CA THR A 127 -13.61 -8.05 12.00
C THR A 127 -13.54 -9.47 12.55
N GLY A 128 -12.35 -9.96 12.88
CA GLY A 128 -12.10 -11.33 13.34
C GLY A 128 -11.96 -12.36 12.21
N HIS A 129 -11.92 -11.94 10.94
CA HIS A 129 -11.71 -12.82 9.78
C HIS A 129 -10.86 -12.13 8.71
N ASP A 130 -10.42 -12.90 7.71
CA ASP A 130 -9.62 -12.36 6.61
C ASP A 130 -10.39 -11.30 5.82
N PHE A 131 -9.65 -10.27 5.38
CA PHE A 131 -10.20 -9.12 4.67
C PHE A 131 -10.55 -9.42 3.21
N VAL A 132 -9.76 -10.28 2.56
CA VAL A 132 -9.84 -10.51 1.12
C VAL A 132 -9.67 -12.00 0.82
N ASP A 133 -10.49 -12.56 -0.07
CA ASP A 133 -10.36 -13.94 -0.53
C ASP A 133 -9.21 -14.12 -1.54
N VAL A 134 -9.11 -13.22 -2.51
CA VAL A 134 -8.06 -13.26 -3.55
C VAL A 134 -7.36 -11.92 -3.71
N TRP A 135 -6.06 -11.90 -3.41
CA TRP A 135 -5.20 -10.77 -3.71
C TRP A 135 -4.65 -10.85 -5.14
N MET A 136 -4.80 -9.77 -5.92
CA MET A 136 -4.33 -9.70 -7.31
C MET A 136 -3.31 -8.58 -7.52
N HIS A 137 -2.04 -8.95 -7.69
CA HIS A 137 -0.96 -7.99 -7.94
C HIS A 137 -0.51 -8.00 -9.40
N VAL A 138 -0.43 -6.81 -10.01
CA VAL A 138 0.10 -6.63 -11.36
C VAL A 138 1.61 -6.43 -11.34
N GLY A 139 2.30 -7.02 -12.31
CA GLY A 139 3.76 -6.94 -12.44
C GLY A 139 4.25 -5.52 -12.70
N MET A 140 5.41 -5.20 -12.13
CA MET A 140 6.13 -3.95 -12.38
C MET A 140 6.61 -3.82 -13.83
N VAL A 141 6.64 -2.57 -14.32
CA VAL A 141 7.19 -2.19 -15.62
C VAL A 141 8.58 -1.61 -15.44
N TYR A 142 9.51 -2.01 -16.30
CA TYR A 142 10.90 -1.58 -16.31
C TYR A 142 11.23 -0.81 -17.60
N LEU A 143 12.27 0.01 -17.56
CA LEU A 143 12.81 0.76 -18.70
C LEU A 143 14.33 0.88 -18.60
N GLY A 144 15.03 0.39 -19.61
CA GLY A 144 16.49 0.31 -19.60
C GLY A 144 17.03 -0.61 -18.49
N GLY A 145 16.26 -1.63 -18.09
CA GLY A 145 16.59 -2.50 -16.95
C GLY A 145 16.32 -1.90 -15.56
N GLU A 146 15.84 -0.65 -15.50
CA GLU A 146 15.49 0.03 -14.25
C GLU A 146 13.98 0.06 -14.04
N LYS A 147 13.53 -0.06 -12.79
CA LYS A 147 12.10 0.04 -12.48
C LYS A 147 11.58 1.43 -12.88
N MET A 148 10.47 1.50 -13.60
CA MET A 148 9.82 2.78 -13.88
C MET A 148 9.32 3.41 -12.58
N SER A 149 9.74 4.65 -12.29
CA SER A 149 9.28 5.38 -11.10
C SER A 149 9.43 6.90 -11.25
N LYS A 150 8.58 7.65 -10.55
CA LYS A 150 8.64 9.12 -10.52
C LYS A 150 9.99 9.64 -10.04
N SER A 151 10.58 8.99 -9.02
CA SER A 151 11.85 9.40 -8.42
C SER A 151 13.04 9.24 -9.36
N LEU A 152 13.02 8.25 -10.26
CA LEU A 152 14.06 8.05 -11.27
C LEU A 152 13.86 8.88 -12.53
N GLY A 153 12.70 9.54 -12.68
CA GLY A 153 12.40 10.37 -13.86
C GLY A 153 12.32 9.61 -15.18
N ASN A 154 12.21 8.27 -15.13
CA ASN A 154 12.21 7.38 -16.28
C ASN A 154 10.79 6.92 -16.68
N LEU A 155 9.78 7.75 -16.44
CA LEU A 155 8.40 7.42 -16.76
C LEU A 155 8.10 7.70 -18.23
N VAL A 156 7.39 6.78 -18.87
CA VAL A 156 6.66 7.03 -20.10
C VAL A 156 5.22 7.35 -19.72
N PHE A 157 4.75 8.55 -20.07
CA PHE A 157 3.41 8.96 -19.72
C PHE A 157 2.42 8.48 -20.76
N ILE A 158 1.30 7.91 -20.28
CA ILE A 158 0.18 7.53 -21.15
C ILE A 158 -0.32 8.72 -21.98
N GLY A 159 -0.31 9.95 -21.42
CA GLY A 159 -0.69 11.16 -22.16
C GLY A 159 0.19 11.43 -23.38
N ASP A 160 1.50 11.18 -23.27
CA ASP A 160 2.44 11.35 -24.38
C ASP A 160 2.19 10.26 -25.44
N LEU A 161 2.00 9.01 -25.02
CA LEU A 161 1.68 7.92 -25.95
C LEU A 161 0.37 8.16 -26.72
N LEU A 162 -0.65 8.69 -26.04
CA LEU A 162 -1.94 8.99 -26.66
C LEU A 162 -1.92 10.21 -27.58
N ALA A 163 -0.85 11.01 -27.57
CA ALA A 163 -0.64 12.08 -28.54
C ALA A 163 -0.24 11.52 -29.92
N ASP A 164 0.47 10.39 -29.93
CA ASP A 164 1.07 9.82 -31.14
C ASP A 164 0.42 8.49 -31.59
N TYR A 165 -0.28 7.78 -30.69
CA TYR A 165 -0.85 6.45 -30.95
C TYR A 165 -2.31 6.33 -30.53
N ASP A 166 -3.07 5.52 -31.27
CA ASP A 166 -4.45 5.17 -30.89
C ASP A 166 -4.50 4.42 -29.56
N ALA A 167 -5.48 4.74 -28.71
CA ALA A 167 -5.66 4.10 -27.40
C ALA A 167 -5.81 2.57 -27.50
N GLY A 168 -6.35 2.05 -28.61
CA GLY A 168 -6.45 0.62 -28.86
C GLY A 168 -5.09 -0.06 -29.02
N ILE A 169 -4.13 0.61 -29.67
CA ILE A 169 -2.75 0.12 -29.86
C ILE A 169 -2.03 0.11 -28.50
N VAL A 170 -2.10 1.23 -27.76
CA VAL A 170 -1.51 1.32 -26.42
C VAL A 170 -2.11 0.24 -25.49
N ARG A 171 -3.41 -0.01 -25.57
CA ARG A 171 -4.05 -1.07 -24.78
C ARG A 171 -3.59 -2.45 -25.20
N ALA A 172 -3.50 -2.73 -26.51
CA ALA A 172 -3.06 -4.01 -27.03
C ALA A 172 -1.65 -4.35 -26.57
N SER A 173 -0.71 -3.40 -26.68
CA SER A 173 0.69 -3.58 -26.27
C SER A 173 0.84 -3.90 -24.78
N LEU A 174 0.03 -3.28 -23.92
CA LEU A 174 -0.01 -3.61 -22.48
C LEU A 174 -0.53 -5.03 -22.22
N MET A 175 -1.52 -5.49 -23.00
CA MET A 175 -2.16 -6.81 -22.83
C MET A 175 -1.35 -7.98 -23.41
N GLU A 176 -0.29 -7.73 -24.19
CA GLU A 176 0.61 -8.78 -24.68
C GLU A 176 1.40 -9.45 -23.54
N ASN A 177 1.57 -8.73 -22.44
CA ASN A 177 2.24 -9.22 -21.25
C ASN A 177 1.22 -9.83 -20.29
N HIS A 178 1.50 -11.04 -19.81
CA HIS A 178 0.70 -11.63 -18.75
C HIS A 178 0.74 -10.72 -17.52
N TYR A 179 -0.42 -10.37 -16.95
CA TYR A 179 -0.55 -9.30 -15.95
C TYR A 179 0.35 -9.47 -14.71
N ARG A 180 0.74 -10.70 -14.35
CA ARG A 180 1.62 -11.02 -13.21
C ARG A 180 3.11 -10.92 -13.53
N SER A 181 3.49 -10.89 -14.80
CA SER A 181 4.88 -10.89 -15.20
C SER A 181 5.44 -9.49 -15.08
N HIS A 182 6.64 -9.35 -14.50
CA HIS A 182 7.44 -8.15 -14.71
C HIS A 182 7.87 -8.09 -16.18
N TRP A 183 7.87 -6.90 -16.76
CA TRP A 183 8.19 -6.74 -18.17
C TRP A 183 8.88 -5.41 -18.44
N GLU A 184 9.59 -5.37 -19.56
CA GLU A 184 10.37 -4.23 -20.04
C GLU A 184 9.53 -3.44 -21.04
N TRP A 185 9.34 -2.16 -20.78
CA TRP A 185 8.76 -1.25 -21.75
C TRP A 185 9.68 -1.10 -22.98
N ASN A 186 9.09 -1.27 -24.15
CA ASN A 186 9.75 -0.99 -25.42
C ASN A 186 8.76 -0.33 -26.38
N GLU A 187 9.13 0.81 -26.96
CA GLU A 187 8.27 1.53 -27.91
C GLU A 187 7.98 0.72 -29.19
N GLU A 188 8.84 -0.24 -29.55
CA GLU A 188 8.58 -1.16 -30.66
C GLU A 188 7.27 -1.97 -30.48
N MET A 189 6.80 -2.12 -29.23
CA MET A 189 5.52 -2.79 -28.93
C MET A 189 4.29 -2.01 -29.45
N LEU A 190 4.47 -0.75 -29.87
CA LEU A 190 3.39 0.07 -30.44
C LEU A 190 3.31 -0.05 -31.97
N LYS A 191 4.25 -0.75 -32.62
CA LYS A 191 4.37 -0.85 -34.08
C LYS A 191 3.62 -2.05 -34.67
N HIS A 192 2.35 -2.19 -34.33
CA HIS A 192 1.45 -3.17 -34.95
C HIS A 192 1.06 -2.80 -36.39
#